data_AF-A0A8R1IKB4-F1
#
_entry.id   AF-A0A8R1IKB4-F1
#
_cell.length_a   1.000
_cell.length_b   1.000
_cell.length_c   1.000
_cell.angle_alpha   90.00
_cell.angle_beta   90.00
_cell.angle_gamma   90.00
#
_symmetry.space_group_name_H-M   'P 1'
#
loop_
_entity.id
_entity.type
_entity.pdbx_description
1 polymer ?
#
loop_
_entity_poly.entity_id
_entity_poly.type
_entity_poly.pdbx_seq_one_letter_code
_entity_poly.pdbx_strand_id
1 'polypeptide(L)'
;MVHYKLTYFPTRGLAEVSRQLFQLAGVEFEDERLPKEEFLERKDTYPFKQVPVLSVDGHQIPQSVAIARYLGNKFVLRPCFERYPNHRLVNVMPYHSEWRMRSEDMCLLFCAQSASRCRSIVYDTVQHICHYFSDEGVDQAVISAKMTYLRVVSKSCL
;
A
#
# COMPACT_ATOMS: atom_id res chain seq x y z
N MET A 1 13.62 7.26 14.33
CA MET A 1 12.75 7.50 13.16
C MET A 1 13.50 7.05 11.93
N VAL A 2 12.81 6.49 10.93
CA VAL A 2 13.42 6.03 9.69
C VAL A 2 13.93 7.23 8.90
N HIS A 3 15.18 7.21 8.48
CA HIS A 3 15.80 8.26 7.69
C HIS A 3 15.73 7.93 6.19
N TYR A 4 15.08 8.79 5.42
CA TYR A 4 14.94 8.69 3.97
C TYR A 4 15.84 9.71 3.28
N LYS A 5 16.67 9.26 2.33
CA LYS A 5 17.48 10.13 1.48
C LYS A 5 17.36 9.71 0.02
N LEU A 6 16.88 10.61 -0.82
CA LEU A 6 16.76 10.41 -2.27
C LEU A 6 17.90 11.16 -2.97
N THR A 7 18.80 10.42 -3.61
CA THR A 7 19.93 10.97 -4.35
C THR A 7 19.63 10.99 -5.84
N TYR A 8 19.69 12.17 -6.46
CA TYR A 8 19.58 12.33 -7.91
C TYR A 8 20.21 13.63 -8.41
N PHE A 9 20.32 13.80 -9.72
CA PHE A 9 20.76 15.06 -10.33
C PHE A 9 19.88 16.25 -9.93
N PRO A 10 20.38 17.50 -9.99
CA PRO A 10 19.63 18.73 -9.73
C PRO A 10 18.59 19.04 -10.83
N THR A 11 17.81 18.04 -11.21
CA THR A 11 16.74 18.09 -12.21
C THR A 11 15.55 17.27 -11.69
N ARG A 12 14.40 17.39 -12.35
CA ARG A 12 13.23 16.53 -12.06
C ARG A 12 13.53 15.08 -12.43
N GLY A 13 13.62 14.83 -13.74
CA GLY A 13 14.00 13.53 -14.32
C GLY A 13 13.28 12.33 -13.69
N LEU A 14 14.02 11.24 -13.49
CA LEU A 14 13.49 9.97 -12.99
C LEU A 14 13.18 9.96 -11.49
N ALA A 15 13.71 10.93 -10.72
CA ALA A 15 13.47 11.02 -9.28
C ALA A 15 12.17 11.75 -8.92
N GLU A 16 11.61 12.52 -9.86
CA GLU A 16 10.48 13.42 -9.56
C GLU A 16 9.24 12.68 -9.06
N VAL A 17 8.95 11.50 -9.62
CA VAL A 17 7.84 10.66 -9.15
C VAL A 17 8.02 10.30 -7.67
N SER A 18 9.26 10.00 -7.25
CA SER A 18 9.54 9.68 -5.84
C SER A 18 9.38 10.90 -4.92
N ARG A 19 9.81 12.08 -5.38
CA ARG A 19 9.58 13.35 -4.64
C ARG A 19 8.10 13.64 -4.45
N GLN A 20 7.30 13.46 -5.51
CA GLN A 20 5.84 13.63 -5.44
C GLN A 20 5.20 12.65 -4.47
N LEU A 21 5.65 11.39 -4.45
CA LEU A 21 5.13 10.38 -3.51
C LEU A 21 5.45 10.73 -2.05
N PHE A 22 6.66 11.22 -1.75
CA PHE A 22 6.99 11.71 -0.41
C PHE A 22 6.12 12.89 0.01
N GLN A 23 5.95 13.87 -0.89
CA GLN A 23 5.11 15.04 -0.63
C GLN A 23 3.65 14.65 -0.40
N LEU A 24 3.10 13.76 -1.23
CA LEU A 24 1.74 13.25 -1.11
C LEU A 24 1.53 12.47 0.20
N ALA A 25 2.55 11.73 0.63
CA ALA A 25 2.54 10.98 1.88
C ALA A 25 2.71 11.84 3.14
N GLY A 26 3.13 13.11 3.00
CA GLY A 26 3.52 13.95 4.14
C GLY A 26 4.72 13.40 4.91
N VAL A 27 5.61 12.64 4.24
CA VAL A 27 6.80 12.04 4.85
C VAL A 27 8.02 12.88 4.51
N GLU A 28 8.72 13.35 5.54
CA GLU A 28 9.99 14.08 5.36
C GLU A 28 11.09 13.16 4.83
N PHE A 29 11.91 13.70 3.93
CA PHE A 29 13.07 13.04 3.35
C PHE A 29 14.13 14.06 2.95
N GLU A 30 15.39 13.62 2.87
CA GLU A 30 16.50 14.40 2.34
C GLU A 30 16.53 14.30 0.80
N ASP A 31 16.38 15.42 0.08
CA ASP A 31 16.55 15.50 -1.39
C ASP A 31 18.00 15.87 -1.72
N GLU A 32 18.90 14.86 -1.78
CA GLU A 32 20.30 15.06 -2.16
C GLU A 32 20.38 15.31 -3.68
N ARG A 33 20.57 16.57 -4.04
CA ARG A 33 20.79 17.00 -5.43
C ARG A 33 22.27 16.96 -5.76
N LEU A 34 22.68 15.88 -6.42
CA LEU A 34 24.06 15.55 -6.74
C LEU A 34 24.45 16.11 -8.13
N PRO A 35 25.34 17.11 -8.23
CA PRO A 35 25.89 17.56 -9.51
C PRO A 35 26.62 16.43 -10.24
N LYS A 36 26.77 16.58 -11.56
CA LYS A 36 27.31 15.49 -12.40
C LYS A 36 28.78 15.19 -12.07
N GLU A 37 29.54 16.21 -11.68
CA GLU A 37 30.95 16.15 -11.33
C GLU A 37 31.13 15.30 -10.06
N GLU A 38 30.39 15.63 -9.00
CA GLU A 38 30.38 14.86 -7.75
C GLU A 38 29.85 13.43 -7.94
N PHE A 39 28.88 13.24 -8.84
CA PHE A 39 28.42 11.90 -9.21
C PHE A 39 29.54 11.05 -9.79
N LEU A 40 30.41 11.61 -10.63
CA LEU A 40 31.52 10.84 -11.23
C LEU A 40 32.52 10.37 -10.17
N GLU A 41 32.78 11.19 -9.15
CA GLU A 41 33.65 10.84 -8.02
C GLU A 41 33.05 9.74 -7.14
N ARG A 42 31.73 9.80 -6.91
CA ARG A 42 31.00 8.87 -6.03
C ARG A 42 30.39 7.69 -6.77
N LYS A 43 30.55 7.59 -8.09
CA LYS A 43 29.83 6.67 -8.98
C LYS A 43 29.87 5.21 -8.50
N ASP A 44 31.03 4.78 -8.03
CA ASP A 44 31.25 3.40 -7.59
C ASP A 44 30.58 3.06 -6.25
N THR A 45 30.12 4.07 -5.50
CA THR A 45 29.39 3.87 -4.23
C THR A 45 27.90 3.55 -4.43
N TYR A 46 27.37 3.76 -5.64
CA TYR A 46 25.96 3.53 -5.95
C TYR A 46 25.74 2.17 -6.63
N PRO A 47 24.69 1.42 -6.27
CA PRO A 47 24.31 0.20 -6.97
C PRO A 47 24.11 0.47 -8.46
N PHE A 48 24.64 -0.43 -9.28
CA PHE A 48 24.64 -0.31 -10.75
C PHE A 48 25.31 0.97 -11.29
N LYS A 49 26.03 1.73 -10.45
CA LYS A 49 26.73 2.95 -10.84
C LYS A 49 25.81 3.99 -11.48
N GLN A 50 24.57 4.07 -10.99
CA GLN A 50 23.49 4.89 -11.53
C GLN A 50 22.70 5.58 -10.41
N VAL A 51 22.05 6.69 -10.75
CA VAL A 51 21.06 7.38 -9.93
C VAL A 51 19.76 7.50 -10.75
N PRO A 52 18.56 7.50 -10.13
CA PRO A 52 18.29 7.74 -8.72
C PRO A 52 18.50 6.54 -7.80
N VAL A 53 18.85 6.83 -6.54
CA VAL A 53 18.96 5.87 -5.44
C VAL A 53 18.22 6.42 -4.22
N LEU A 54 17.39 5.59 -3.59
CA LEU A 54 16.77 5.87 -2.30
C LEU A 54 17.55 5.13 -1.20
N SER A 55 18.04 5.84 -0.20
CA SER A 55 18.58 5.28 1.03
C SER A 55 17.51 5.26 2.12
N VAL A 56 17.31 4.10 2.74
CA VAL A 56 16.41 3.88 3.88
C VAL A 56 17.25 3.35 5.03
N ASP A 57 17.50 4.17 6.04
CA ASP A 57 18.39 3.83 7.18
C ASP A 57 19.76 3.27 6.73
N GLY A 58 20.30 3.84 5.64
CA GLY A 58 21.58 3.41 5.04
C GLY A 58 21.47 2.29 4.00
N HIS A 59 20.31 1.64 3.86
CA HIS A 59 20.10 0.61 2.84
C HIS A 59 19.70 1.24 1.51
N GLN A 60 20.49 0.99 0.45
CA GLN A 60 20.31 1.62 -0.86
C GLN A 60 19.38 0.80 -1.78
N ILE A 61 18.37 1.47 -2.32
CA ILE A 61 17.39 0.95 -3.29
C ILE A 61 17.61 1.69 -4.62
N PRO A 62 18.18 1.04 -5.65
CA PRO A 62 18.33 1.64 -6.98
C PRO A 62 17.05 1.49 -7.84
N GLN A 63 17.09 2.05 -9.04
CA GLN A 63 16.03 2.00 -10.07
C GLN A 63 14.77 2.81 -9.74
N SER A 64 14.50 3.85 -10.52
CA SER A 64 13.42 4.82 -10.28
C SER A 64 12.04 4.19 -10.11
N VAL A 65 11.69 3.21 -10.96
CA VAL A 65 10.38 2.54 -10.90
C VAL A 65 10.27 1.64 -9.65
N ALA A 66 11.37 1.02 -9.23
CA ALA A 66 11.39 0.20 -8.01
C ALA A 66 11.23 1.09 -6.76
N ILE A 67 11.94 2.22 -6.73
CA ILE A 67 11.79 3.24 -5.68
C ILE A 67 10.35 3.75 -5.62
N ALA A 68 9.77 4.15 -6.75
CA ALA A 68 8.40 4.64 -6.81
C ALA A 68 7.38 3.60 -6.34
N ARG A 69 7.54 2.32 -6.73
CA ARG A 69 6.68 1.22 -6.26
C ARG A 69 6.81 1.00 -4.76
N TYR A 70 8.02 1.03 -4.23
CA TYR A 70 8.28 0.90 -2.80
C TYR A 70 7.59 2.01 -2.00
N LEU A 71 7.81 3.27 -2.39
CA LEU A 71 7.21 4.44 -1.74
C LEU A 71 5.69 4.45 -1.88
N GLY A 72 5.19 4.14 -3.08
CA GLY A 72 3.77 3.95 -3.35
C GLY A 72 3.16 2.97 -2.36
N ASN A 73 3.60 1.72 -2.35
CA ASN A 73 3.05 0.70 -1.46
C ASN A 73 3.20 1.04 0.04
N LYS A 74 4.31 1.69 0.43
CA LYS A 74 4.58 2.00 1.85
C LYS A 74 3.70 3.13 2.38
N PHE A 75 3.43 4.13 1.55
CA PHE A 75 2.91 5.40 2.04
C PHE A 75 1.63 5.88 1.37
N VAL A 76 1.47 5.64 0.07
CA VAL A 76 0.39 6.24 -0.73
C VAL A 76 -0.67 5.21 -1.09
N LEU A 77 -0.24 4.11 -1.67
CA LEU A 77 -1.02 2.95 -2.09
C LEU A 77 -0.99 1.88 -0.99
N ARG A 78 -1.20 2.28 0.27
CA ARG A 78 -1.45 1.29 1.31
C ARG A 78 -2.67 0.48 0.91
N PRO A 79 -2.65 -0.86 1.06
CA PRO A 79 -3.88 -1.62 0.93
C PRO A 79 -4.90 -0.99 1.88
N CYS A 80 -5.99 -0.46 1.33
CA CYS A 80 -7.11 0.01 2.14
C CYS A 80 -7.71 -1.12 2.98
N PHE A 81 -7.29 -2.36 2.71
CA PHE A 81 -7.77 -3.59 3.30
C PHE A 81 -6.60 -4.44 3.83
N GLU A 82 -6.66 -4.80 5.11
CA GLU A 82 -5.90 -5.92 5.68
C GLU A 82 -6.58 -7.23 5.30
N ARG A 83 -5.80 -8.20 4.84
CA ARG A 83 -6.31 -9.49 4.33
C ARG A 83 -5.99 -10.63 5.28
N TYR A 84 -7.05 -11.30 5.74
CA TYR A 84 -7.01 -12.45 6.64
C TYR A 84 -7.56 -13.68 5.90
N PRO A 85 -6.68 -14.48 5.26
CA PRO A 85 -7.10 -15.68 4.55
C PRO A 85 -7.62 -16.74 5.52
N ASN A 86 -8.61 -17.52 5.09
CA ASN A 86 -9.26 -18.55 5.91
C ASN A 86 -9.86 -18.02 7.21
N HIS A 87 -10.44 -16.83 7.17
CA HIS A 87 -11.13 -16.22 8.31
C HIS A 87 -12.51 -15.74 7.91
N ARG A 88 -13.44 -15.77 8.86
CA ARG A 88 -14.76 -15.15 8.75
C ARG A 88 -15.11 -14.47 10.07
N LEU A 89 -16.07 -13.56 10.01
CA LEU A 89 -16.66 -12.95 11.21
C LEU A 89 -17.80 -13.83 11.74
N VAL A 90 -17.91 -13.95 13.06
CA VAL A 90 -19.03 -14.61 13.76
C VAL A 90 -19.68 -13.66 14.76
N ASN A 91 -20.93 -13.90 15.15
CA ASN A 91 -21.66 -13.04 16.10
C ASN A 91 -21.87 -11.59 15.64
N VAL A 92 -21.59 -11.29 14.36
CA VAL A 92 -22.03 -10.09 13.66
C VAL A 92 -22.81 -10.50 12.42
N MET A 93 -23.88 -9.76 12.17
CA MET A 93 -24.68 -9.92 10.98
C MET A 93 -24.16 -8.94 9.92
N PRO A 94 -23.94 -9.39 8.68
CA PRO A 94 -23.64 -8.47 7.60
C PRO A 94 -24.85 -7.55 7.37
N TYR A 95 -24.61 -6.27 7.12
CA TYR A 95 -25.69 -5.34 6.76
C TYR A 95 -26.14 -5.53 5.31
N HIS A 96 -25.29 -6.19 4.51
CA HIS A 96 -25.55 -6.46 3.11
C HIS A 96 -24.80 -7.71 2.65
N SER A 97 -25.43 -8.55 1.83
CA SER A 97 -24.82 -9.76 1.26
C SER A 97 -25.17 -10.01 -0.21
N GLU A 98 -25.69 -9.01 -0.91
CA GLU A 98 -26.44 -9.26 -2.16
C GLU A 98 -25.58 -9.45 -3.43
N TRP A 99 -24.26 -9.27 -3.35
CA TRP A 99 -23.41 -9.30 -4.55
C TRP A 99 -22.67 -10.63 -4.69
N ARG A 100 -23.09 -11.41 -5.69
CA ARG A 100 -22.31 -12.55 -6.18
C ARG A 100 -21.14 -12.03 -7.00
N MET A 101 -19.94 -12.08 -6.44
CA MET A 101 -18.70 -11.64 -7.10
C MET A 101 -17.80 -12.84 -7.40
N ARG A 102 -17.35 -12.94 -8.66
CA ARG A 102 -16.48 -14.02 -9.12
C ARG A 102 -15.11 -14.06 -8.42
N SER A 103 -14.62 -12.93 -7.91
CA SER A 103 -13.35 -12.83 -7.21
C SER A 103 -13.43 -11.92 -5.99
N GLU A 104 -12.51 -12.14 -5.05
CA GLU A 104 -12.33 -11.36 -3.83
C GLU A 104 -12.11 -9.86 -4.13
N ASP A 105 -11.28 -9.54 -5.14
CA ASP A 105 -10.95 -8.15 -5.50
C ASP A 105 -12.18 -7.33 -5.90
N MET A 106 -13.18 -7.98 -6.51
CA MET A 106 -14.41 -7.28 -6.90
C MET A 106 -15.27 -6.92 -5.68
N CYS A 107 -15.16 -7.65 -4.57
CA CYS A 107 -15.81 -7.24 -3.32
C CYS A 107 -15.26 -5.89 -2.81
N LEU A 108 -13.96 -5.65 -2.99
CA LEU A 108 -13.30 -4.44 -2.52
C LEU A 108 -13.86 -3.18 -3.19
N LEU A 109 -14.24 -3.28 -4.47
CA LEU A 109 -14.75 -2.15 -5.25
C LEU A 109 -16.04 -1.58 -4.64
N PHE A 110 -16.98 -2.45 -4.29
CA PHE A 110 -18.24 -2.04 -3.66
C PHE A 110 -18.00 -1.45 -2.27
N CYS A 111 -17.12 -2.08 -1.49
CA CYS A 111 -16.78 -1.58 -0.15
C CYS A 111 -16.16 -0.17 -0.22
N ALA A 112 -15.26 0.07 -1.18
CA ALA A 112 -14.68 1.39 -1.43
C ALA A 112 -15.73 2.41 -1.90
N GLN A 113 -16.63 2.05 -2.82
CA GLN A 113 -17.70 2.96 -3.28
C GLN A 113 -18.72 3.29 -2.18
N SER A 114 -18.93 2.36 -1.25
CA SER A 114 -19.86 2.50 -0.12
C SER A 114 -19.16 2.96 1.17
N ALA A 115 -17.98 3.57 1.04
CA ALA A 115 -17.09 4.14 2.05
C ALA A 115 -17.69 4.57 3.40
N SER A 116 -18.89 5.15 3.42
CA SER A 116 -19.56 5.55 4.67
C SER A 116 -20.08 4.38 5.52
N ARG A 117 -20.25 3.18 4.94
CA ARG A 117 -20.92 2.03 5.57
C ARG A 117 -20.05 0.79 5.65
N CYS A 118 -19.22 0.51 4.65
CA CYS A 118 -18.43 -0.72 4.65
C CYS A 118 -17.13 -0.55 5.44
N ARG A 119 -16.93 -1.33 6.50
CA ARG A 119 -15.66 -1.42 7.26
C ARG A 119 -14.97 -2.77 7.15
N SER A 120 -15.71 -3.80 6.79
CA SER A 120 -15.16 -5.16 6.68
C SER A 120 -15.95 -5.98 5.67
N ILE A 121 -15.28 -6.95 5.08
CA ILE A 121 -15.85 -7.87 4.09
C ILE A 121 -15.46 -9.29 4.45
N VAL A 122 -16.38 -10.24 4.31
CA VAL A 122 -16.06 -11.67 4.25
C VAL A 122 -16.46 -12.18 2.88
N TYR A 123 -15.48 -12.67 2.12
CA TYR A 123 -15.69 -13.31 0.83
C TYR A 123 -15.78 -14.82 0.99
N ASP A 124 -16.93 -15.39 0.62
CA ASP A 124 -17.13 -16.83 0.49
C ASP A 124 -16.69 -17.29 -0.90
N THR A 125 -15.57 -18.00 -0.96
CA THR A 125 -15.02 -18.52 -2.22
C THR A 125 -15.83 -19.69 -2.80
N VAL A 126 -16.64 -20.37 -1.98
CA VAL A 126 -17.51 -21.48 -2.42
C VAL A 126 -18.76 -20.94 -3.08
N GLN A 127 -19.41 -19.97 -2.42
CA GLN A 127 -20.67 -19.40 -2.91
C GLN A 127 -20.46 -18.20 -3.84
N HIS A 128 -19.22 -17.68 -3.92
CA HIS A 128 -18.87 -16.45 -4.61
C HIS A 128 -19.69 -15.25 -4.08
N ILE A 129 -19.90 -15.18 -2.77
CA ILE A 129 -20.70 -14.13 -2.12
C ILE A 129 -19.78 -13.24 -1.28
N CYS A 130 -19.98 -11.92 -1.37
CA CYS A 130 -19.35 -10.96 -0.47
C CYS A 130 -20.35 -10.51 0.60
N HIS A 131 -20.01 -10.74 1.85
CA HIS A 131 -20.72 -10.22 3.01
C HIS A 131 -20.05 -8.93 3.48
N TYR A 132 -20.81 -7.86 3.66
CA TYR A 132 -20.30 -6.55 4.05
C TYR A 132 -20.76 -6.20 5.46
N PHE A 133 -19.85 -5.63 6.26
CA PHE A 133 -20.03 -5.33 7.67
C PHE A 133 -19.72 -3.87 7.96
N SER A 134 -20.48 -3.28 8.89
CA SER A 134 -20.37 -1.86 9.27
C SER A 134 -19.32 -1.60 10.34
N ASP A 135 -18.85 -2.65 10.98
CA ASP A 135 -17.80 -2.66 11.99
C ASP A 135 -16.56 -3.40 11.49
N GLU A 136 -15.49 -3.34 12.28
CA GLU A 136 -14.23 -4.00 11.94
C GLU A 136 -14.24 -5.48 12.35
N GLY A 137 -15.10 -5.94 13.26
CA GLY A 137 -15.27 -7.35 13.61
C GLY A 137 -14.03 -8.12 14.11
N VAL A 138 -12.93 -7.44 14.49
CA VAL A 138 -11.64 -8.09 14.81
C VAL A 138 -11.77 -9.13 15.92
N ASP A 139 -12.48 -8.79 17.01
CA ASP A 139 -12.69 -9.68 18.18
C ASP A 139 -13.57 -10.90 17.87
N GLN A 140 -14.12 -10.94 16.66
CA GLN A 140 -15.09 -11.91 16.18
C GLN A 140 -14.58 -12.70 14.97
N ALA A 141 -13.34 -12.47 14.55
CA ALA A 141 -12.72 -13.22 13.48
C ALA A 141 -12.35 -14.64 13.96
N VAL A 142 -12.86 -15.66 13.26
CA VAL A 142 -12.52 -17.07 13.50
C VAL A 142 -12.01 -17.72 12.24
N ILE A 143 -11.18 -18.75 12.41
CA ILE A 143 -10.66 -19.54 11.30
C ILE A 143 -11.83 -20.26 10.61
N SER A 144 -11.92 -20.09 9.30
CA SER A 144 -12.89 -20.77 8.43
C SER A 144 -12.25 -20.96 7.06
N ALA A 145 -12.02 -22.22 6.67
CA ALA A 145 -11.50 -22.53 5.35
C ALA A 145 -12.41 -21.94 4.27
N LYS A 146 -11.82 -21.53 3.13
CA LYS A 146 -12.54 -21.03 1.94
C LYS A 146 -13.28 -19.69 2.15
N MET A 147 -12.98 -18.99 3.23
CA MET A 147 -13.46 -17.64 3.51
C MET A 147 -12.26 -16.69 3.56
N THR A 148 -12.37 -15.51 2.99
CA THR A 148 -11.37 -14.45 3.17
C THR A 148 -12.00 -13.27 3.88
N TYR A 149 -11.46 -12.89 5.02
CA TYR A 149 -11.86 -11.68 5.73
C TYR A 149 -10.94 -10.53 5.33
N LEU A 150 -11.54 -9.40 4.95
CA LEU A 150 -10.86 -8.18 4.54
C LEU A 150 -11.33 -7.03 5.43
N ARG A 151 -10.40 -6.37 6.11
CA ARG A 151 -10.68 -5.30 7.06
C ARG A 151 -10.21 -3.96 6.54
N VAL A 152 -11.04 -2.93 6.59
CA VAL A 152 -10.59 -1.58 6.25
C VAL A 152 -9.60 -1.05 7.29
N VAL A 153 -8.42 -0.62 6.85
CA VAL A 153 -7.31 -0.22 7.74
C VAL A 153 -7.54 1.15 8.40
N SER A 154 -8.19 2.08 7.71
CA SER A 154 -8.45 3.41 8.26
C SER A 154 -9.70 4.07 7.66
N LYS A 155 -10.34 4.99 8.40
CA LYS A 155 -11.44 5.81 7.85
C LYS A 155 -10.99 6.68 6.68
N SER A 156 -9.72 7.06 6.62
CA SER A 156 -9.14 7.83 5.50
C SER A 156 -8.91 6.98 4.24
N CYS A 157 -9.08 5.66 4.31
CA CYS A 157 -9.01 4.75 3.17
C CYS A 157 -10.34 4.61 2.40
N LEU A 158 -11.40 5.27 2.88
CA LEU A 158 -12.78 5.21 2.38
C LEU A 158 -13.26 6.61 1.99
#